data_AF-A0A533ZW40-F1
#
_entry.id   AF-A0A533ZW40-F1
#
_cell.length_a   1.000
_cell.length_b   1.000
_cell.length_c   1.000
_cell.angle_alpha   90.00
_cell.angle_beta   90.00
_cell.angle_gamma   90.00
#
_symmetry.space_group_name_H-M   'P 1'
#
loop_
_entity.id
_entity.type
_entity.pdbx_description
1 polymer ?
#
loop_
_entity_poly.entity_id
_entity_poly.type
_entity_poly.pdbx_seq_one_letter_code
_entity_poly.pdbx_strand_id
1 'polypeptide(L)'
;MIVYMNFLSNVKAGIESYRKNILFNRLFTVLSIDILVKVSGIVLLPVYLRLMTQEEYGLYGYLLSIIMTFSIVLNFGLYIPLSKFYHDYQDAEKRGKLLFTISLLVVIMLSCVILPVYSFGWDYELIKILFKNPVDYKEYRGAVLIAIIVSVLSFML
;
A
#
# COMPACT_ATOMS: atom_id res chain seq x y z
N MET A 1 11.30 -44.99 24.29
CA MET A 1 9.98 -44.86 23.62
C MET A 1 9.07 -43.83 24.30
N ILE A 2 8.94 -43.86 25.63
CA ILE A 2 8.04 -42.96 26.41
C ILE A 2 8.41 -41.46 26.30
N VAL A 3 9.71 -41.13 26.28
CA VAL A 3 10.20 -39.74 26.19
C VAL A 3 9.83 -39.06 24.86
N TYR A 4 9.91 -39.80 23.74
CA TYR A 4 9.50 -39.31 22.42
C TYR A 4 7.99 -39.05 22.34
N MET A 5 7.18 -39.85 23.05
CA MET A 5 5.73 -39.73 23.05
C MET A 5 5.26 -38.49 23.83
N ASN A 6 5.93 -38.16 24.94
CA ASN A 6 5.68 -36.92 25.70
C ASN A 6 6.14 -35.66 24.97
N PHE A 7 7.22 -35.73 24.17
CA PHE A 7 7.65 -34.59 23.36
C PHE A 7 6.64 -34.27 22.25
N LEU A 8 6.16 -35.29 21.53
CA LEU A 8 5.13 -35.12 20.50
C LEU A 8 3.79 -34.65 21.08
N SER A 9 3.41 -35.08 22.29
CA SER A 9 2.18 -34.61 22.94
C SER A 9 2.29 -33.15 23.42
N ASN A 10 3.43 -32.74 23.97
CA ASN A 10 3.67 -31.35 24.36
C ASN A 10 3.73 -30.40 23.16
N VAL A 11 4.32 -30.84 22.04
CA VAL A 11 4.30 -30.07 20.78
C VAL A 11 2.87 -29.95 20.23
N LYS A 12 2.08 -31.03 20.24
CA LYS A 12 0.65 -30.98 19.85
C LYS A 12 -0.17 -30.06 20.75
N ALA A 13 0.02 -30.12 22.08
CA ALA A 13 -0.68 -29.26 23.03
C ALA A 13 -0.32 -27.77 22.85
N GLY A 14 0.95 -27.47 22.56
CA GLY A 14 1.38 -26.12 22.19
C GLY A 14 0.70 -25.63 20.90
N ILE A 15 0.69 -26.45 19.85
CA ILE A 15 0.05 -26.13 18.57
C ILE A 15 -1.47 -25.91 18.73
N GLU A 16 -2.16 -26.71 19.56
CA GLU A 16 -3.58 -26.52 19.85
C GLU A 16 -3.86 -25.22 20.62
N SER A 17 -2.97 -24.80 21.51
CA SER A 17 -3.07 -23.52 22.20
C SER A 17 -2.90 -22.33 21.24
N TYR A 18 -2.02 -22.42 20.24
CA TYR A 18 -1.88 -21.39 19.20
C TYR A 18 -3.10 -21.35 18.26
N ARG A 19 -3.67 -22.51 17.91
CA ARG A 19 -4.87 -22.61 17.06
C ARG A 19 -6.13 -22.03 17.68
N LYS A 20 -6.26 -22.07 19.01
CA LYS A 20 -7.42 -21.52 19.74
C LYS A 20 -7.37 -20.01 19.97
N ASN A 21 -6.22 -19.36 19.72
CA ASN A 21 -6.11 -17.91 19.88
C ASN A 21 -6.80 -17.18 18.72
N ILE A 22 -7.87 -16.45 19.04
CA ILE A 22 -8.67 -15.71 18.05
C ILE A 22 -7.84 -14.73 17.21
N LEU A 23 -6.77 -14.18 17.78
CA LEU A 23 -5.81 -13.31 17.10
C LEU A 23 -5.00 -14.06 16.04
N PHE A 24 -4.54 -15.27 16.34
CA PHE A 24 -3.76 -16.07 15.39
C PHE A 24 -4.59 -16.44 14.17
N ASN A 25 -5.85 -16.85 14.36
CA ASN A 25 -6.73 -17.19 13.25
C ASN A 25 -7.07 -15.95 12.39
N ARG A 26 -7.33 -14.79 13.01
CA ARG A 26 -7.56 -13.53 12.26
C ARG A 26 -6.34 -13.09 11.47
N LEU A 27 -5.15 -13.10 12.09
CA LEU A 27 -3.90 -12.77 11.42
C LEU A 27 -3.62 -13.72 10.26
N PHE A 28 -3.78 -15.03 10.48
CA PHE A 28 -3.60 -16.04 9.45
C PHE A 28 -4.55 -15.82 8.26
N THR A 29 -5.82 -15.51 8.52
CA THR A 29 -6.78 -15.17 7.46
C THR A 29 -6.36 -13.93 6.68
N VAL A 30 -5.97 -12.84 7.35
CA VAL A 30 -5.52 -11.60 6.68
C VAL A 30 -4.26 -11.86 5.83
N LEU A 31 -3.28 -12.58 6.36
CA LEU A 31 -2.06 -12.93 5.63
C LEU A 31 -2.35 -13.86 4.44
N SER A 32 -3.30 -14.79 4.59
CA SER A 32 -3.70 -15.68 3.49
C SER A 32 -4.32 -14.90 2.34
N ILE A 33 -5.16 -13.89 2.64
CA ILE A 33 -5.73 -13.00 1.63
C ILE A 33 -4.61 -12.21 0.92
N ASP A 34 -3.65 -11.66 1.66
CA ASP A 34 -2.52 -10.93 1.07
C ASP A 34 -1.67 -11.81 0.14
N ILE A 35 -1.39 -13.06 0.54
CA ILE A 35 -0.68 -14.03 -0.32
C ILE A 35 -1.48 -14.33 -1.59
N LEU A 36 -2.80 -14.52 -1.49
CA LEU A 36 -3.65 -14.77 -2.66
C LEU A 36 -3.60 -13.61 -3.66
N VAL A 37 -3.64 -12.37 -3.17
CA VAL A 37 -3.53 -11.18 -4.02
C VAL A 37 -2.17 -11.17 -4.74
N LYS A 38 -1.07 -11.46 -4.04
CA LYS A 38 0.27 -11.51 -4.63
C LYS A 38 0.43 -12.64 -5.65
N VAL A 39 -0.12 -13.82 -5.37
CA VAL A 39 -0.12 -14.96 -6.29
C VAL A 39 -0.94 -14.64 -7.54
N SER A 40 -2.04 -13.88 -7.42
CA SER A 40 -2.83 -13.48 -8.59
C SER A 40 -2.00 -12.66 -9.60
N GLY A 41 -1.07 -11.83 -9.13
CA GLY A 41 -0.12 -11.11 -10.00
C GLY A 41 0.79 -12.04 -10.81
N ILE A 42 1.23 -13.17 -10.22
CA ILE A 42 2.04 -14.18 -10.91
C ILE A 42 1.21 -14.90 -11.97
N VAL A 43 -0.04 -15.24 -11.65
CA VAL A 43 -0.97 -15.89 -12.60
C VAL A 43 -1.33 -14.96 -13.76
N LEU A 44 -1.41 -13.65 -13.51
CA LEU A 44 -1.69 -12.63 -14.52
C LEU A 44 -0.47 -12.25 -15.36
N LEU A 45 0.76 -12.55 -14.92
CA LEU A 45 1.98 -12.29 -15.66
C LEU A 45 1.94 -12.73 -17.14
N PRO A 46 1.54 -13.98 -17.50
CA PRO A 46 1.43 -14.38 -18.91
C PRO A 46 0.39 -13.59 -19.70
N VAL A 47 -0.65 -13.04 -19.04
CA VAL A 47 -1.64 -12.17 -19.68
C VAL A 47 -1.02 -10.81 -19.94
N TYR A 48 -0.31 -10.24 -18.96
CA TYR A 48 0.40 -8.96 -19.13
C TYR A 48 1.43 -9.03 -20.25
N LEU A 49 2.24 -10.09 -20.31
CA LEU A 49 3.27 -10.26 -21.35
C LEU A 49 2.72 -10.58 -22.75
N ARG A 50 1.43 -10.91 -22.87
CA ARG A 50 0.73 -10.98 -24.17
C ARG A 50 0.22 -9.61 -24.63
N LEU A 51 -0.08 -8.72 -23.70
CA LEU A 51 -0.62 -7.38 -23.97
C LEU A 51 0.48 -6.32 -24.09
N MET A 52 1.59 -6.52 -23.38
CA MET A 52 2.73 -5.61 -23.28
C MET A 52 4.03 -6.40 -23.48
N THR A 53 5.03 -5.74 -24.06
CA THR A 53 6.39 -6.28 -24.10
C THR A 53 7.00 -6.37 -22.70
N GLN A 54 8.07 -7.15 -22.56
CA GLN A 54 8.77 -7.29 -21.28
C GLN A 54 9.31 -5.96 -20.76
N GLU A 55 9.76 -5.09 -21.66
CA GLU A 55 10.30 -3.76 -21.32
C GLU A 55 9.19 -2.82 -20.82
N GLU A 56 8.04 -2.80 -21.50
CA GLU A 56 6.86 -2.01 -21.10
C GLU A 56 6.29 -2.47 -19.75
N TYR A 57 6.20 -3.80 -19.53
CA TYR A 57 5.76 -4.33 -18.25
C TYR A 57 6.73 -3.98 -17.11
N GLY A 58 8.04 -4.03 -17.39
CA GLY A 58 9.07 -3.58 -16.45
C GLY A 58 8.89 -2.11 -16.08
N LEU A 59 8.75 -1.24 -17.07
CA LEU A 59 8.49 0.19 -16.88
C LEU A 59 7.23 0.43 -16.04
N TYR A 60 6.13 -0.25 -16.38
CA TYR A 60 4.87 -0.17 -15.66
C TYR A 60 5.03 -0.53 -14.17
N GLY A 61 5.72 -1.64 -13.88
CA GLY A 61 6.02 -2.07 -12.52
C GLY A 61 6.85 -1.06 -11.72
N TYR A 62 7.85 -0.44 -12.36
CA TYR A 62 8.64 0.63 -11.75
C TYR A 62 7.81 1.86 -11.44
N LEU A 63 7.01 2.34 -12.40
CA LEU A 63 6.13 3.49 -12.20
C LEU A 63 5.15 3.25 -11.05
N LEU A 64 4.51 2.07 -10.99
CA LEU A 64 3.65 1.69 -9.88
C LEU A 64 4.39 1.70 -8.54
N SER A 65 5.61 1.15 -8.49
CA SER A 65 6.40 1.11 -7.26
C SER A 65 6.72 2.51 -6.75
N ILE A 66 7.05 3.43 -7.66
CA ILE A 66 7.28 4.85 -7.35
C ILE A 66 6.01 5.49 -6.82
N ILE A 67 4.90 5.35 -7.55
CA ILE A 67 3.60 5.88 -7.15
C ILE A 67 3.26 5.42 -5.72
N MET A 68 3.32 4.10 -5.47
CA MET A 68 2.99 3.53 -4.15
C MET A 68 3.92 4.03 -3.05
N THR A 69 5.23 4.11 -3.31
CA THR A 69 6.21 4.58 -2.34
C THR A 69 5.96 6.03 -1.96
N PHE A 70 5.79 6.91 -2.96
CA PHE A 70 5.51 8.32 -2.71
C PHE A 70 4.13 8.53 -2.08
N SER A 71 3.11 7.76 -2.47
CA SER A 71 1.77 7.87 -1.88
C SER A 71 1.76 7.49 -0.40
N ILE A 72 2.55 6.50 0.03
CA ILE A 72 2.69 6.17 1.46
C ILE A 72 3.31 7.35 2.23
N VAL A 73 4.38 7.95 1.70
CA VAL A 73 5.06 9.09 2.33
C VAL A 73 4.18 10.34 2.35
N LEU A 74 3.52 10.65 1.23
CA LEU A 74 2.68 11.83 1.04
C LEU A 74 1.29 11.71 1.68
N ASN A 75 0.92 10.54 2.21
CA ASN A 75 -0.22 10.42 3.11
C ASN A 75 0.09 10.96 4.53
N PHE A 76 1.37 11.21 4.85
CA PHE A 76 1.84 11.72 6.14
C PHE A 76 1.41 10.85 7.35
N GLY A 77 1.11 9.57 7.11
CA GLY A 77 0.63 8.65 8.14
C GLY A 77 -0.76 8.95 8.69
N LEU A 78 -1.53 9.85 8.06
CA LEU A 78 -2.84 10.29 8.52
C LEU A 78 -3.91 9.18 8.46
N TYR A 79 -3.65 8.09 7.75
CA TYR A 79 -4.49 6.88 7.79
C TYR A 79 -4.60 6.25 9.20
N ILE A 80 -3.56 6.35 10.03
CA ILE A 80 -3.51 5.76 11.38
C ILE A 80 -4.49 6.45 12.34
N PRO A 81 -4.41 7.80 12.54
CA PRO A 81 -5.35 8.50 13.40
C PRO A 81 -6.77 8.42 12.84
N LEU A 82 -6.95 8.41 11.52
CA LEU A 82 -8.26 8.20 10.91
C LEU A 82 -8.87 6.87 11.37
N SER A 83 -8.16 5.75 11.15
CA SER A 83 -8.66 4.41 11.51
C SER A 83 -8.96 4.28 13.01
N LYS A 84 -8.10 4.86 13.86
CA LYS A 84 -8.27 4.85 15.32
C LYS A 84 -9.49 5.67 15.76
N PHE A 85 -9.52 6.96 15.45
CA PHE A 85 -10.57 7.86 15.92
C PHE A 85 -11.93 7.57 15.28
N TYR A 86 -11.96 7.01 14.06
CA TYR A 86 -13.21 6.63 13.40
C TYR A 86 -14.00 5.59 14.21
N HIS A 87 -13.30 4.65 14.85
CA HIS A 87 -13.93 3.63 15.71
C HIS A 87 -14.28 4.16 17.10
N ASP A 88 -13.54 5.13 17.62
CA ASP A 88 -13.78 5.72 18.95
C ASP A 88 -15.06 6.59 19.00
N TYR A 89 -15.38 7.29 17.91
CA TYR A 89 -16.62 8.07 17.84
C TYR A 89 -17.83 7.17 17.57
N GLN A 90 -18.88 7.27 18.39
CA GLN A 90 -20.16 6.57 18.15
C GLN A 90 -21.14 7.41 17.33
N ASP A 91 -21.05 8.74 17.43
CA ASP A 91 -21.91 9.68 16.70
C ASP A 91 -21.52 9.78 15.21
N ALA A 92 -22.48 9.56 14.32
CA ALA A 92 -22.28 9.67 12.88
C ALA A 92 -21.81 11.07 12.45
N GLU A 93 -22.31 12.12 13.10
CA GLU A 93 -21.91 13.51 12.82
C GLU A 93 -20.43 13.76 13.14
N LYS A 94 -19.93 13.22 14.26
CA LYS A 94 -18.52 13.36 14.67
C LYS A 94 -17.60 12.57 13.74
N ARG A 95 -18.02 11.39 13.27
CA ARG A 95 -17.29 10.61 12.25
C ARG A 95 -17.18 11.37 10.93
N GLY A 96 -18.28 11.99 10.48
CA GLY A 96 -18.30 12.80 9.27
C GLY A 96 -17.35 14.00 9.37
N LYS A 97 -17.36 14.71 10.51
CA LYS A 97 -16.43 15.82 10.77
C LYS A 97 -14.98 15.35 10.78
N LEU A 98 -14.67 14.22 11.42
CA LEU A 98 -13.32 13.63 11.43
C LEU A 98 -12.85 13.32 10.01
N LEU A 99 -13.65 12.59 9.23
CA LEU A 99 -13.33 12.24 7.84
C LEU A 99 -13.06 13.50 7.02
N PHE A 100 -13.95 14.50 7.12
CA PHE A 100 -13.78 15.76 6.40
C PHE A 100 -12.51 16.49 6.80
N THR A 101 -12.25 16.64 8.10
CA THR A 101 -11.07 17.36 8.60
C THR A 101 -9.77 16.67 8.18
N ILE A 102 -9.65 15.35 8.29
CA ILE A 102 -8.43 14.64 7.90
C ILE A 102 -8.27 14.66 6.38
N SER A 103 -9.32 14.41 5.61
CA SER A 103 -9.26 14.45 4.14
C SER A 103 -8.90 15.84 3.63
N LEU A 104 -9.46 16.90 4.22
CA LEU A 104 -9.12 18.28 3.89
C LEU A 104 -7.65 18.58 4.22
N LEU A 105 -7.16 18.13 5.38
CA LEU A 105 -5.77 18.30 5.78
C LEU A 105 -4.81 17.61 4.81
N VAL A 106 -5.10 16.35 4.42
CA VAL A 106 -4.32 15.61 3.42
C VAL A 106 -4.30 16.36 2.10
N VAL A 107 -5.45 16.84 1.60
CA VAL A 107 -5.52 17.59 0.33
C VAL A 107 -4.70 18.87 0.38
N ILE A 108 -4.75 19.61 1.49
CA ILE A 108 -3.96 20.84 1.68
C ILE A 108 -2.45 20.52 1.69
N MET A 109 -2.03 19.52 2.48
CA MET A 109 -0.62 19.12 2.53
C MET A 109 -0.12 18.61 1.18
N LEU A 110 -0.92 17.79 0.51
CA LEU A 110 -0.59 17.25 -0.81
C LEU A 110 -0.46 18.37 -1.84
N SER A 111 -1.39 19.34 -1.83
CA SER A 111 -1.32 20.51 -2.71
C SER A 111 -0.08 21.38 -2.41
N CYS A 112 0.25 21.55 -1.13
CA CYS A 112 1.44 22.28 -0.69
C CYS A 112 2.75 21.64 -1.17
N VAL A 113 2.80 20.31 -1.34
CA VAL A 113 3.98 19.61 -1.86
C VAL A 113 3.98 19.50 -3.39
N ILE A 114 2.86 19.13 -4.01
CA ILE A 114 2.80 18.86 -5.45
C ILE A 114 2.94 20.15 -6.28
N LEU A 115 2.36 21.27 -5.84
CA LEU A 115 2.43 22.52 -6.60
C LEU A 115 3.88 23.04 -6.76
N PRO A 116 4.71 23.11 -5.69
CA PRO A 116 6.13 23.41 -5.83
C PRO A 116 6.87 22.36 -6.66
N VAL A 117 6.65 21.06 -6.42
CA VAL A 117 7.34 20.00 -7.17
C VAL A 117 7.08 20.14 -8.67
N TYR A 118 5.83 20.39 -9.07
CA TYR A 118 5.46 20.60 -10.46
C TYR A 118 6.11 21.85 -11.06
N SER A 119 6.17 22.94 -10.30
CA SER A 119 6.69 24.24 -10.75
C SER A 119 8.22 24.28 -10.85
N PHE A 120 8.91 23.73 -9.86
CA PHE A 120 10.37 23.71 -9.78
C PHE A 120 11.01 22.52 -10.51
N GLY A 121 10.23 21.50 -10.89
CA GLY A 121 10.74 20.35 -11.63
C GLY A 121 11.60 19.39 -10.78
N TRP A 122 11.43 19.40 -9.45
CA TRP A 122 12.20 18.53 -8.54
C TRP A 122 11.95 17.04 -8.80
N ASP A 123 10.80 16.71 -9.39
CA ASP A 123 10.45 15.37 -9.81
C ASP A 123 11.41 14.80 -10.87
N TYR A 124 11.95 15.62 -11.77
CA TYR A 124 12.92 15.17 -12.78
C TYR A 124 14.22 14.67 -12.14
N GLU A 125 14.74 15.39 -11.14
CA GLU A 125 15.98 15.00 -10.46
C GLU A 125 15.78 13.73 -9.62
N LEU A 126 14.66 13.63 -8.91
CA LEU A 126 14.31 12.42 -8.15
C LEU A 126 14.20 11.20 -9.07
N ILE A 127 13.57 11.36 -10.23
CA ILE A 127 13.38 10.26 -11.17
C ILE A 127 14.66 9.91 -11.88
N LYS A 128 15.53 10.87 -12.20
CA LYS A 128 16.86 10.57 -12.74
C LYS A 128 17.73 9.76 -11.76
N ILE A 129 17.58 10.00 -10.46
CA ILE A 129 18.24 9.20 -9.41
C ILE A 129 17.65 7.79 -9.35
N LEU A 130 16.33 7.65 -9.51
CA LEU A 130 15.63 6.37 -9.44
C LEU A 130 15.72 5.53 -10.74
N PHE A 131 15.79 6.18 -11.90
CA PHE A 131 15.86 5.58 -13.23
C PHE A 131 17.26 5.74 -13.81
N LYS A 132 18.02 4.63 -13.79
CA LYS A 132 19.34 4.57 -14.42
C LYS A 132 19.28 4.51 -15.96
N ASN A 133 18.14 4.08 -16.51
CA ASN A 133 17.90 3.99 -17.96
C ASN A 133 17.13 5.23 -18.46
N PRO A 134 17.36 5.68 -19.71
CA PRO A 134 16.68 6.84 -20.28
C PRO A 134 15.20 6.51 -20.53
N VAL A 135 14.35 6.84 -19.56
CA VAL A 135 12.90 6.82 -19.71
C VAL A 135 12.46 8.23 -20.08
N ASP A 136 11.56 8.36 -21.06
CA ASP A 136 10.96 9.64 -21.41
C ASP A 136 9.92 10.06 -20.36
N TYR A 137 10.41 10.45 -19.17
CA TYR A 137 9.57 10.80 -18.03
C TYR A 137 8.62 11.96 -18.34
N LYS A 138 8.98 12.82 -19.30
CA LYS A 138 8.16 13.97 -19.68
C LYS A 138 6.77 13.55 -20.15
N GLU A 139 6.66 12.42 -20.84
CA GLU A 139 5.38 11.88 -21.31
C GLU A 139 4.52 11.36 -20.15
N TYR A 140 5.15 10.71 -19.16
CA TYR A 140 4.45 10.07 -18.04
C TYR A 140 4.24 10.98 -16.83
N ARG A 141 4.90 12.14 -16.77
CA ARG A 141 4.88 13.06 -15.62
C ARG A 141 3.48 13.35 -15.09
N GLY A 142 2.57 13.73 -15.98
CA GLY A 142 1.19 14.04 -15.62
C GLY A 142 0.46 12.83 -15.04
N ALA A 143 0.58 11.67 -15.70
CA ALA A 143 -0.04 10.43 -15.26
C ALA A 143 0.50 9.99 -13.89
N VAL A 144 1.80 10.09 -13.64
CA VAL A 144 2.42 9.73 -12.36
C VAL A 144 1.93 10.64 -11.24
N LEU A 145 1.90 11.96 -11.44
CA LEU A 145 1.44 12.89 -10.42
C LEU A 145 -0.04 12.71 -10.10
N ILE A 146 -0.88 12.52 -11.12
CA ILE A 146 -2.31 12.22 -10.92
C ILE A 146 -2.47 10.89 -10.18
N ALA A 147 -1.73 9.84 -10.56
CA ALA A 147 -1.79 8.55 -9.91
C ALA A 147 -1.37 8.62 -8.43
N ILE A 148 -0.35 9.42 -8.10
CA ILE A 148 0.04 9.69 -6.70
C ILE A 148 -1.11 10.33 -5.94
N ILE A 149 -1.77 11.36 -6.51
CA ILE A 149 -2.91 12.03 -5.88
C ILE A 149 -4.05 11.03 -5.63
N VAL A 150 -4.44 10.28 -6.66
CA VAL A 150 -5.51 9.28 -6.57
C VAL A 150 -5.17 8.21 -5.53
N SER A 151 -3.94 7.73 -5.50
CA SER A 151 -3.50 6.72 -4.53
C SER A 151 -3.48 7.27 -3.10
N VAL A 152 -3.03 8.52 -2.88
CA VAL A 152 -3.09 9.16 -1.56
C VAL A 152 -4.54 9.32 -1.07
N LEU A 153 -5.45 9.73 -1.96
CA LEU A 153 -6.87 9.85 -1.64
C LEU A 153 -7.54 8.50 -1.41
N SER A 154 -7.08 7.44 -2.07
CA SER A 154 -7.60 6.08 -1.88
C SER A 154 -7.34 5.55 -0.47
N PHE A 155 -6.29 6.02 0.22
CA PHE A 155 -6.08 5.68 1.64
C PHE A 155 -7.12 6.30 2.59
N MET A 156 -7.89 7.28 2.12
CA MET A 156 -8.88 8.03 2.89
C MET A 156 -10.33 7.55 2.67
N LEU A 157 -10.52 6.59 1.76
CA LEU A 157 -11.78 5.91 1.43
C LEU A 157 -11.95 4.64 2.29
#